data_AF-A0A1T4U640-F1
#
_entry.id   AF-A0A1T4U640-F1
#
_cell.length_a   1.000
_cell.length_b   1.000
_cell.length_c   1.000
_cell.angle_alpha   90.00
_cell.angle_beta   90.00
_cell.angle_gamma   90.00
#
_symmetry.space_group_name_H-M   'P 1'
#
loop_
_entity.id
_entity.type
_entity.pdbx_description
1 polymer ?
#
loop_
_entity_poly.entity_id
_entity_poly.type
_entity_poly.pdbx_seq_one_letter_code
_entity_poly.pdbx_strand_id
1 'polypeptide(L)'
;MKKKKDIFITKAEICHHQRYSYAFFDYINAKTKSTITCPIHGNFNQRPDVHLAGHGCPACSGKLKKNIDDFITQATTIHHNKYSYGGFIYKGALQKGVICCQIHGNFEQSPNAHLAGKGCPQCAKNSQYSQTTYIKKANAIHHHNYQYSNTNYTNALQKIDIICLIHGPFTQRADAHLRGDGCPKCAKKNQKKTVKQFIVDAKKIHGKRYNYSLFEYHNMRTKGIIICSIHGPFFQLPINHLAGSGCQKCALQRRKKIKNINKQPPIKLLQPY
;
A
#
# COMPACT_ATOMS: atom_id res chain seq x y z
N MET A 1 -44.78 26.94 20.35
CA MET A 1 -43.41 26.58 20.83
C MET A 1 -42.35 26.64 19.73
N LYS A 2 -42.59 26.16 18.49
CA LYS A 2 -41.63 26.22 17.35
C LYS A 2 -40.92 27.58 17.17
N LYS A 3 -41.67 28.68 17.08
CA LYS A 3 -41.13 30.04 16.89
C LYS A 3 -40.04 30.44 17.92
N LYS A 4 -40.17 30.02 19.19
CA LYS A 4 -39.19 30.36 20.24
C LYS A 4 -37.92 29.50 20.15
N LYS A 5 -38.06 28.22 19.74
CA LYS A 5 -36.92 27.32 19.48
C LYS A 5 -36.09 27.82 18.29
N ASP A 6 -36.75 28.19 17.19
CA ASP A 6 -36.05 28.63 15.97
C ASP A 6 -35.29 29.95 16.18
N ILE A 7 -35.87 30.88 16.96
CA ILE A 7 -35.20 32.12 17.38
C ILE A 7 -33.96 31.83 18.23
N PHE A 8 -34.04 30.85 19.15
CA PHE A 8 -32.88 30.44 19.94
C PHE A 8 -31.79 29.87 19.04
N ILE A 9 -32.11 28.93 18.15
CA ILE A 9 -31.14 28.27 17.27
C ILE A 9 -30.42 29.31 16.41
N THR A 10 -31.16 30.24 15.80
CA THR A 10 -30.57 31.32 14.98
C THR A 10 -29.57 32.16 15.78
N LYS A 11 -29.93 32.56 17.01
CA LYS A 11 -29.03 33.34 17.88
C LYS A 11 -27.82 32.54 18.32
N ALA A 12 -28.00 31.25 18.60
CA ALA A 12 -26.94 30.37 19.05
C ALA A 12 -25.95 30.05 17.93
N GLU A 13 -26.41 29.87 16.69
CA GLU A 13 -25.57 29.70 15.50
C GLU A 13 -24.69 30.92 15.23
N ILE A 14 -25.22 32.13 15.42
CA ILE A 14 -24.43 33.38 15.32
C ILE A 14 -23.40 33.46 16.46
N CYS A 15 -23.82 33.23 17.69
CA CYS A 15 -22.95 33.33 18.88
C CYS A 15 -21.77 32.34 18.84
N HIS A 16 -21.98 31.14 18.31
CA HIS A 16 -20.98 30.07 18.29
C HIS A 16 -20.46 29.75 16.89
N HIS A 17 -20.72 30.59 15.89
CA HIS A 17 -20.26 30.41 14.51
C HIS A 17 -20.56 29.00 13.96
N GLN A 18 -21.80 28.53 14.13
CA GLN A 18 -22.28 27.22 13.67
C GLN A 18 -21.50 26.00 14.21
N ARG A 19 -20.81 26.15 15.36
CA ARG A 19 -20.03 25.06 15.97
C ARG A 19 -20.84 23.94 16.63
N TYR A 20 -22.16 24.07 16.77
CA TYR A 20 -23.00 23.12 17.52
C TYR A 20 -24.21 22.68 16.69
N SER A 21 -24.64 21.44 16.92
CA SER A 21 -25.90 20.93 16.39
C SER A 21 -26.98 20.96 17.47
N TYR A 22 -28.19 21.31 17.04
CA TYR A 22 -29.39 21.43 17.88
C TYR A 22 -30.44 20.38 17.53
N ALA A 23 -30.04 19.28 16.88
CA ALA A 23 -30.94 18.21 16.44
C ALA A 23 -31.76 17.62 17.61
N PHE A 24 -31.16 17.49 18.80
CA PHE A 24 -31.80 16.96 20.01
C PHE A 24 -32.25 18.05 20.99
N PHE A 25 -32.22 19.31 20.57
CA PHE A 25 -32.52 20.43 21.44
C PHE A 25 -34.03 20.63 21.57
N ASP A 26 -34.53 20.63 22.80
CA ASP A 26 -35.91 20.97 23.13
C ASP A 26 -35.99 22.26 23.96
N TYR A 27 -36.76 23.24 23.51
CA TYR A 27 -36.84 24.56 24.14
C TYR A 27 -38.07 24.66 25.04
N ILE A 28 -37.83 24.60 26.35
CA ILE A 28 -38.88 24.80 27.37
C ILE A 28 -38.89 26.27 27.81
N ASN A 29 -37.79 26.75 28.38
CA ASN A 29 -37.59 28.15 28.76
C ASN A 29 -36.08 28.45 28.87
N ALA A 30 -35.72 29.71 29.13
CA ALA A 30 -34.33 30.15 29.20
C ALA A 30 -33.52 29.53 30.35
N LYS A 31 -34.19 29.04 31.39
CA LYS A 31 -33.56 28.53 32.62
C LYS A 31 -33.47 27.00 32.67
N THR A 32 -34.29 26.26 31.92
CA THR A 32 -34.26 24.80 31.85
C THR A 32 -33.14 24.31 30.94
N LYS A 33 -32.36 23.33 31.39
CA LYS A 33 -31.29 22.71 30.58
C LYS A 33 -31.89 21.91 29.42
N SER A 34 -31.19 21.93 28.29
CA SER A 34 -31.54 21.14 27.11
C SER A 34 -30.28 20.61 26.42
N THR A 35 -30.47 19.64 25.53
CA THR A 35 -29.38 18.91 24.88
C THR A 35 -28.83 19.69 23.70
N ILE A 36 -27.54 20.02 23.75
CA ILE A 36 -26.79 20.62 22.65
C ILE A 36 -25.71 19.64 22.23
N THR A 37 -25.50 19.46 20.93
CA THR A 37 -24.53 18.50 20.39
C THR A 37 -23.25 19.23 19.97
N CYS A 38 -22.15 18.94 20.65
CA CYS A 38 -20.81 19.31 20.22
C CYS A 38 -20.32 18.32 19.15
N PRO A 39 -19.82 18.78 17.99
CA PRO A 39 -19.24 17.89 16.97
C PRO A 39 -18.09 17.03 17.48
N ILE A 40 -17.39 17.52 18.52
CA ILE A 40 -16.17 16.90 19.06
C ILE A 40 -16.49 15.99 20.27
N HIS A 41 -17.31 16.48 21.20
CA HIS A 41 -17.56 15.82 22.49
C HIS A 41 -18.96 15.21 22.63
N GLY A 42 -19.80 15.34 21.59
CA GLY A 42 -21.16 14.82 21.58
C GLY A 42 -22.13 15.67 22.40
N ASN A 43 -23.23 15.03 22.83
CA ASN A 43 -24.34 15.69 23.54
C ASN A 43 -23.92 16.14 24.95
N PHE A 44 -24.25 17.39 25.28
CA PHE A 44 -24.12 17.94 26.63
C PHE A 44 -25.35 18.78 26.97
N ASN A 45 -25.64 18.92 28.27
CA ASN A 45 -26.79 19.66 28.75
C ASN A 45 -26.40 21.06 29.20
N GLN A 46 -27.04 22.08 28.64
CA GLN A 46 -26.81 23.47 29.00
C GLN A 46 -28.10 24.28 28.99
N ARG A 47 -28.12 25.37 29.76
CA ARG A 47 -29.22 26.32 29.80
C ARG A 47 -29.15 27.26 28.59
N PRO A 48 -30.27 27.57 27.93
CA PRO A 48 -30.29 28.45 26.75
C PRO A 48 -29.70 29.84 26.99
N ASP A 49 -30.01 30.49 28.11
CA ASP A 49 -29.46 31.82 28.43
C ASP A 49 -27.94 31.81 28.63
N VAL A 50 -27.43 30.80 29.31
CA VAL A 50 -26.00 30.58 29.51
C VAL A 50 -25.29 30.29 28.18
N HIS A 51 -25.91 29.51 27.30
CA HIS A 51 -25.34 29.21 25.98
C HIS A 51 -25.26 30.47 25.09
N LEU A 52 -26.32 31.29 25.08
CA LEU A 52 -26.35 32.57 24.35
C LEU A 52 -25.42 33.62 24.95
N ALA A 53 -25.05 33.52 26.22
CA ALA A 53 -24.01 34.34 26.84
C ALA A 53 -22.57 33.94 26.42
N GLY A 54 -22.42 32.99 25.48
CA GLY A 54 -21.13 32.59 24.93
C GLY A 54 -20.48 31.36 25.61
N HIS A 55 -21.13 30.75 26.61
CA HIS A 55 -20.62 29.52 27.19
C HIS A 55 -20.85 28.34 26.24
N GLY A 56 -19.76 27.78 25.72
CA GLY A 56 -19.80 26.59 24.86
C GLY A 56 -19.79 25.26 25.64
N CYS A 57 -19.42 24.21 24.93
CA CYS A 57 -19.25 22.87 25.49
C CYS A 57 -18.19 22.87 26.63
N PRO A 58 -18.53 22.41 27.84
CA PRO A 58 -17.60 22.37 28.98
C PRO A 58 -16.34 21.54 28.71
N ALA A 59 -16.45 20.49 27.88
CA ALA A 59 -15.31 19.69 27.47
C ALA A 59 -14.37 20.44 26.50
N CYS A 60 -14.91 21.37 25.69
CA CYS A 60 -14.09 22.26 24.86
C CYS A 60 -13.41 23.38 25.66
N SER A 61 -13.86 23.74 26.85
CA SER A 61 -13.24 24.80 27.68
C SER A 61 -12.40 24.25 28.83
N GLY A 62 -12.62 23.00 29.25
CA GLY A 62 -11.89 22.34 30.32
C GLY A 62 -10.61 21.61 29.87
N LYS A 63 -9.99 20.85 30.78
CA LYS A 63 -8.78 20.03 30.53
C LYS A 63 -8.91 19.02 29.37
N LEU A 64 -10.12 18.78 28.88
CA LEU A 64 -10.45 17.87 27.77
C LEU A 64 -10.15 18.44 26.37
N LYS A 65 -9.94 19.76 26.23
CA LYS A 65 -9.67 20.43 24.95
C LYS A 65 -8.42 19.91 24.23
N LYS A 66 -7.47 19.33 24.98
CA LYS A 66 -6.25 18.73 24.43
C LYS A 66 -6.43 17.28 23.96
N ASN A 67 -7.51 16.58 24.31
CA ASN A 67 -7.47 15.12 24.22
C ASN A 67 -7.85 14.51 22.87
N ILE A 68 -8.68 15.15 22.04
CA ILE A 68 -9.13 14.54 20.77
C ILE A 68 -8.18 14.79 19.60
N ASP A 69 -7.69 16.02 19.43
CA ASP A 69 -6.73 16.34 18.37
C ASP A 69 -5.39 15.65 18.66
N ASP A 70 -4.96 15.61 19.94
CA ASP A 70 -3.80 14.82 20.36
C ASP A 70 -4.03 13.33 20.13
N PHE A 71 -5.23 12.81 20.42
CA PHE A 71 -5.59 11.42 20.13
C PHE A 71 -5.51 11.11 18.64
N ILE A 72 -6.10 11.95 17.78
CA ILE A 72 -6.07 11.74 16.32
C ILE A 72 -4.63 11.81 15.81
N THR A 73 -3.83 12.77 16.29
CA THR A 73 -2.42 12.91 15.90
C THR A 73 -1.58 11.69 16.32
N GLN A 74 -1.75 11.21 17.55
CA GLN A 74 -1.06 10.01 18.02
C GLN A 74 -1.56 8.76 17.30
N ALA A 75 -2.87 8.62 17.12
CA ALA A 75 -3.45 7.44 16.49
C ALA A 75 -3.11 7.36 14.99
N THR A 76 -3.06 8.48 14.27
CA THR A 76 -2.60 8.53 12.87
C THR A 76 -1.12 8.17 12.75
N THR A 77 -0.30 8.58 13.72
CA THR A 77 1.12 8.19 13.79
C THR A 77 1.29 6.69 14.01
N ILE A 78 0.54 6.11 14.96
CA ILE A 78 0.64 4.69 15.34
C ILE A 78 0.07 3.76 14.25
N HIS A 79 -0.99 4.19 13.58
CA HIS A 79 -1.71 3.35 12.61
C HIS A 79 -1.52 3.77 11.15
N HIS A 80 -0.62 4.72 10.87
CA HIS A 80 -0.26 5.19 9.52
C HIS A 80 -1.49 5.48 8.63
N ASN A 81 -2.42 6.29 9.13
CA ASN A 81 -3.65 6.69 8.42
C ASN A 81 -4.63 5.57 8.03
N LYS A 82 -4.60 4.42 8.72
CA LYS A 82 -5.52 3.29 8.46
C LYS A 82 -6.97 3.51 8.91
N TYR A 83 -7.21 4.50 9.77
CA TYR A 83 -8.49 4.73 10.42
C TYR A 83 -8.96 6.17 10.20
N SER A 84 -10.28 6.37 10.23
CA SER A 84 -10.90 7.69 10.27
C SER A 84 -11.73 7.85 11.54
N TYR A 85 -11.78 9.08 12.04
CA TYR A 85 -12.34 9.43 13.35
C TYR A 85 -13.53 10.39 13.24
N GLY A 86 -14.12 10.54 12.05
CA GLY A 86 -15.22 11.50 11.82
C GLY A 86 -16.48 11.22 12.65
N GLY A 87 -16.70 9.98 13.10
CA GLY A 87 -17.77 9.60 14.03
C GLY A 87 -17.29 9.37 15.48
N PHE A 88 -16.03 9.68 15.78
CA PHE A 88 -15.44 9.37 17.08
C PHE A 88 -15.77 10.45 18.10
N ILE A 89 -16.49 10.09 19.16
CA ILE A 89 -16.85 11.00 20.25
C ILE A 89 -15.91 10.75 21.43
N TYR A 90 -15.02 11.69 21.71
CA TYR A 90 -14.06 11.56 22.81
C TYR A 90 -14.72 11.88 24.16
N LYS A 91 -15.11 10.84 24.89
CA LYS A 91 -15.70 10.96 26.25
C LYS A 91 -14.70 10.71 27.38
N GLY A 92 -13.54 10.11 27.07
CA GLY A 92 -12.48 9.78 28.03
C GLY A 92 -11.61 8.62 27.54
N ALA A 93 -10.41 8.46 28.10
CA ALA A 93 -9.40 7.51 27.61
C ALA A 93 -9.85 6.03 27.65
N LEU A 94 -10.73 5.68 28.59
CA LEU A 94 -11.26 4.32 28.77
C LEU A 94 -12.64 4.13 28.12
N GLN A 95 -13.33 5.22 27.76
CA GLN A 95 -14.66 5.14 27.17
C GLN A 95 -14.54 4.78 25.69
N LYS A 96 -15.30 3.76 25.26
CA LYS A 96 -15.29 3.35 23.86
C LYS A 96 -15.95 4.41 22.98
N GLY A 97 -15.37 4.63 21.81
CA GLY A 97 -15.96 5.41 20.74
C GLY A 97 -15.93 4.65 19.43
N VAL A 98 -16.66 5.16 18.44
CA VAL A 98 -16.75 4.56 17.11
C VAL A 98 -15.58 5.01 16.25
N ILE A 99 -14.70 4.08 15.90
CA ILE A 99 -13.58 4.28 14.98
C ILE A 99 -13.94 3.62 13.65
N CYS A 100 -13.67 4.28 12.54
CA CYS A 100 -13.94 3.73 11.22
C CYS A 100 -12.65 3.18 10.60
N CYS A 101 -12.65 1.87 10.31
CA CYS A 101 -11.64 1.24 9.48
C CYS A 101 -11.98 1.46 8.01
N GLN A 102 -11.02 1.95 7.23
CA GLN A 102 -11.22 2.17 5.78
C GLN A 102 -11.57 0.90 4.99
N ILE A 103 -11.32 -0.29 5.56
CA ILE A 103 -11.56 -1.59 4.91
C ILE A 103 -12.82 -2.27 5.45
N HIS A 104 -13.03 -2.25 6.77
CA HIS A 104 -14.08 -3.04 7.44
C HIS A 104 -15.20 -2.18 8.05
N GLY A 105 -15.15 -0.86 7.88
CA GLY A 105 -16.13 0.07 8.43
C GLY A 105 -15.98 0.29 9.94
N ASN A 106 -17.09 0.67 10.57
CA ASN A 106 -17.16 1.12 11.95
C ASN A 106 -16.94 -0.02 12.96
N PHE A 107 -16.16 0.26 14.01
CA PHE A 107 -16.00 -0.62 15.16
C PHE A 107 -15.80 0.20 16.43
N GLU A 108 -16.09 -0.39 17.59
CA GLU A 108 -15.94 0.29 18.87
C GLU A 108 -14.62 -0.04 19.56
N GLN A 109 -13.92 0.99 20.01
CA GLN A 109 -12.70 0.84 20.80
C GLN A 109 -12.45 2.07 21.68
N SER A 110 -11.78 1.88 22.81
CA SER A 110 -11.36 3.00 23.67
C SER A 110 -10.08 3.66 23.12
N PRO A 111 -9.90 4.98 23.32
CA PRO A 111 -8.68 5.68 22.93
C PRO A 111 -7.41 4.99 23.43
N ASN A 112 -7.37 4.61 24.72
CA ASN A 112 -6.18 4.01 25.32
C ASN A 112 -5.79 2.69 24.65
N ALA A 113 -6.77 1.82 24.38
CA ALA A 113 -6.51 0.57 23.68
C ALA A 113 -6.04 0.82 22.24
N HIS A 114 -6.62 1.81 21.57
CA HIS A 114 -6.26 2.16 20.20
C HIS A 114 -4.83 2.71 20.12
N LEU A 115 -4.45 3.59 21.04
CA LEU A 115 -3.10 4.13 21.17
C LEU A 115 -2.08 3.07 21.63
N ALA A 116 -2.51 2.03 22.35
CA ALA A 116 -1.66 0.87 22.61
C ALA A 116 -1.42 -0.03 21.37
N GLY A 117 -1.82 0.43 20.17
CA GLY A 117 -1.63 -0.28 18.90
C GLY A 117 -2.70 -1.32 18.58
N LYS A 118 -3.76 -1.44 19.41
CA LYS A 118 -4.90 -2.30 19.05
C LYS A 118 -5.69 -1.64 17.93
N GLY A 119 -5.96 -2.40 16.88
CA GLY A 119 -6.70 -1.92 15.71
C GLY A 119 -8.09 -2.53 15.58
N CYS A 120 -8.65 -2.43 14.39
CA CYS A 120 -9.89 -3.09 14.00
C CYS A 120 -9.80 -4.61 14.27
N PRO A 121 -10.76 -5.21 15.00
CA PRO A 121 -10.79 -6.64 15.28
C PRO A 121 -10.83 -7.49 14.01
N GLN A 122 -11.50 -7.02 12.95
CA GLN A 122 -11.52 -7.71 11.66
C GLN A 122 -10.15 -7.63 10.98
N CYS A 123 -9.44 -6.51 11.03
CA CYS A 123 -8.04 -6.48 10.56
C CYS A 123 -7.11 -7.38 11.37
N ALA A 124 -7.40 -7.60 12.65
CA ALA A 124 -6.58 -8.44 13.53
C ALA A 124 -6.88 -9.93 13.37
N LYS A 125 -8.15 -10.29 13.11
CA LYS A 125 -8.63 -11.67 12.88
C LYS A 125 -8.44 -12.11 11.43
N ASN A 126 -8.65 -11.20 10.49
CA ASN A 126 -8.42 -11.38 9.07
C ASN A 126 -7.15 -10.63 8.67
N SER A 127 -6.04 -11.35 8.67
CA SER A 127 -4.93 -11.11 7.74
C SER A 127 -5.34 -11.46 6.29
N GLN A 128 -6.60 -11.23 5.91
CA GLN A 128 -7.05 -11.35 4.54
C GLN A 128 -6.64 -10.07 3.81
N TYR A 129 -5.78 -10.25 2.82
CA TYR A 129 -5.37 -9.16 1.95
C TYR A 129 -6.54 -8.78 1.02
N SER A 130 -6.65 -7.52 0.64
CA SER A 130 -7.44 -7.22 -0.57
C SER A 130 -6.81 -7.96 -1.76
N GLN A 131 -7.60 -8.30 -2.80
CA GLN A 131 -7.06 -8.92 -4.01
C GLN A 131 -5.88 -8.13 -4.61
N THR A 132 -5.97 -6.80 -4.61
CA THR A 132 -4.89 -5.91 -5.06
C THR A 132 -3.64 -6.02 -4.20
N THR A 133 -3.79 -6.12 -2.88
CA THR A 133 -2.67 -6.28 -1.95
C THR A 133 -2.04 -7.68 -2.08
N TYR A 134 -2.87 -8.70 -2.26
CA TYR A 134 -2.43 -10.08 -2.51
C TYR A 134 -1.53 -10.13 -3.76
N ILE A 135 -2.00 -9.59 -4.89
CA ILE A 135 -1.26 -9.59 -6.15
C ILE A 135 0.05 -8.79 -6.04
N LYS A 136 0.04 -7.64 -5.37
CA LYS A 136 1.28 -6.86 -5.13
C LYS A 136 2.32 -7.66 -4.36
N LYS A 137 1.92 -8.33 -3.26
CA LYS A 137 2.83 -9.18 -2.46
C LYS A 137 3.32 -10.39 -3.25
N ALA A 138 2.42 -11.08 -3.94
CA ALA A 138 2.76 -12.25 -4.75
C ALA A 138 3.77 -11.89 -5.85
N ASN A 139 3.58 -10.75 -6.54
CA ASN A 139 4.53 -10.24 -7.52
C ASN A 139 5.91 -9.91 -6.92
N ALA A 140 5.96 -9.36 -5.70
CA ALA A 140 7.22 -9.07 -5.02
C ALA A 140 8.01 -10.35 -4.69
N ILE A 141 7.33 -11.39 -4.20
CA ILE A 141 7.93 -12.68 -3.86
C ILE A 141 8.41 -13.42 -5.11
N HIS A 142 7.60 -13.38 -6.18
CA HIS A 142 7.83 -14.19 -7.37
C HIS A 142 8.43 -13.41 -8.54
N HIS A 143 8.88 -12.18 -8.31
CA HIS A 143 9.50 -11.30 -9.31
C HIS A 143 8.71 -11.20 -10.62
N HIS A 144 7.38 -11.05 -10.52
CA HIS A 144 6.45 -10.94 -11.66
C HIS A 144 6.43 -12.14 -12.62
N ASN A 145 6.74 -13.35 -12.15
CA ASN A 145 6.73 -14.57 -12.98
C ASN A 145 5.33 -15.20 -13.22
N TYR A 146 4.27 -14.58 -12.68
CA TYR A 146 2.91 -15.09 -12.71
C TYR A 146 1.90 -14.02 -13.13
N GLN A 147 0.79 -14.47 -13.71
CA GLN A 147 -0.39 -13.66 -14.02
C GLN A 147 -1.58 -14.11 -13.18
N TYR A 148 -2.40 -13.13 -12.80
CA TYR A 148 -3.53 -13.29 -11.88
C TYR A 148 -4.85 -12.85 -12.50
N SER A 149 -4.98 -12.91 -13.84
CA SER A 149 -6.12 -12.36 -14.58
C SER A 149 -7.46 -12.99 -14.21
N ASN A 150 -7.44 -14.27 -13.80
CA ASN A 150 -8.63 -15.02 -13.38
C ASN A 150 -8.61 -15.35 -11.89
N THR A 151 -7.72 -14.71 -11.11
CA THR A 151 -7.61 -14.98 -9.68
C THR A 151 -8.71 -14.24 -8.93
N ASN A 152 -9.54 -14.98 -8.19
CA ASN A 152 -10.46 -14.42 -7.20
C ASN A 152 -9.96 -14.79 -5.79
N TYR A 153 -9.27 -13.85 -5.15
CA TYR A 153 -8.75 -14.06 -3.80
C TYR A 153 -9.80 -13.63 -2.77
N THR A 154 -10.36 -14.60 -2.04
CA THR A 154 -11.26 -14.30 -0.91
C THR A 154 -10.57 -14.53 0.44
N ASN A 155 -9.74 -15.58 0.56
CA ASN A 155 -9.05 -15.89 1.81
C ASN A 155 -7.74 -16.67 1.60
N ALA A 156 -6.93 -16.72 2.66
CA ALA A 156 -5.60 -17.32 2.65
C ALA A 156 -5.60 -18.85 2.43
N LEU A 157 -6.64 -19.56 2.87
CA LEU A 157 -6.70 -21.02 2.79
C LEU A 157 -7.25 -21.52 1.44
N GLN A 158 -7.96 -20.66 0.71
CA GLN A 158 -8.57 -20.97 -0.58
C GLN A 158 -7.52 -21.29 -1.65
N LYS A 159 -7.84 -22.25 -2.52
CA LYS A 159 -7.09 -22.47 -3.77
C LYS A 159 -7.48 -21.39 -4.79
N ILE A 160 -6.48 -20.78 -5.38
CA ILE A 160 -6.62 -19.79 -6.43
C ILE A 160 -6.03 -20.29 -7.75
N ASP A 161 -6.59 -19.83 -8.85
CA ASP A 161 -6.04 -20.03 -10.19
C ASP A 161 -4.92 -19.03 -10.43
N ILE A 162 -3.74 -19.54 -10.78
CA ILE A 162 -2.53 -18.75 -11.05
C ILE A 162 -2.02 -19.17 -12.42
N ILE A 163 -1.64 -18.21 -13.25
CA ILE A 163 -1.05 -18.50 -14.56
C ILE A 163 0.46 -18.33 -14.44
N CYS A 164 1.20 -19.42 -14.53
CA CYS A 164 2.63 -19.36 -14.71
C CYS A 164 2.93 -18.89 -16.13
N LEU A 165 3.72 -17.82 -16.29
CA LEU A 165 4.10 -17.29 -17.60
C LEU A 165 4.85 -18.32 -18.49
N ILE A 166 5.31 -19.40 -17.89
CA ILE A 166 6.07 -20.46 -18.55
C ILE A 166 5.20 -21.69 -18.82
N HIS A 167 4.53 -22.20 -17.79
CA HIS A 167 3.89 -23.53 -17.82
C HIS A 167 2.36 -23.48 -17.91
N GLY A 168 1.78 -22.27 -17.99
CA GLY A 168 0.34 -22.07 -18.07
C GLY A 168 -0.38 -22.11 -16.71
N PRO A 169 -1.71 -22.31 -16.72
CA PRO A 169 -2.54 -22.26 -15.53
C PRO A 169 -2.24 -23.42 -14.58
N PHE A 170 -2.30 -23.15 -13.28
CA PHE A 170 -2.26 -24.14 -12.21
C PHE A 170 -3.00 -23.60 -10.98
N THR A 171 -3.35 -24.49 -10.06
CA THR A 171 -4.06 -24.12 -8.83
C THR A 171 -3.19 -24.33 -7.61
N GLN A 172 -3.30 -23.41 -6.65
CA GLN A 172 -2.53 -23.46 -5.41
C GLN A 172 -3.22 -22.70 -4.28
N ARG A 173 -2.98 -23.10 -3.02
CA ARG A 173 -3.45 -22.32 -1.87
C ARG A 173 -2.80 -20.93 -1.85
N ALA A 174 -3.60 -19.91 -1.56
CA ALA A 174 -3.15 -18.53 -1.66
C ALA A 174 -2.05 -18.18 -0.64
N ASP A 175 -2.13 -18.71 0.58
CA ASP A 175 -1.09 -18.58 1.61
C ASP A 175 0.23 -19.25 1.21
N ALA A 176 0.15 -20.46 0.65
CA ALA A 176 1.30 -21.22 0.17
C ALA A 176 2.06 -20.43 -0.90
N HIS A 177 1.33 -19.83 -1.84
CA HIS A 177 1.94 -18.99 -2.86
C HIS A 177 2.66 -17.77 -2.26
N LEU A 178 2.11 -17.13 -1.23
CA LEU A 178 2.77 -16.04 -0.50
C LEU A 178 3.93 -16.48 0.39
N ARG A 179 4.08 -17.78 0.68
CA ARG A 179 5.29 -18.33 1.33
C ARG A 179 6.43 -18.58 0.35
N GLY A 180 6.19 -18.40 -0.95
CA GLY A 180 7.17 -18.65 -2.02
C GLY A 180 6.95 -19.93 -2.79
N ASP A 181 5.89 -20.71 -2.49
CA ASP A 181 5.57 -21.88 -3.28
C ASP A 181 5.13 -21.44 -4.69
N GLY A 182 5.81 -21.95 -5.71
CA GLY A 182 5.58 -21.57 -7.10
C GLY A 182 4.85 -22.65 -7.92
N CYS A 183 4.92 -22.51 -9.24
CA CYS A 183 4.44 -23.52 -10.16
C CYS A 183 5.13 -24.88 -9.90
N PRO A 184 4.38 -25.98 -9.70
CA PRO A 184 4.96 -27.30 -9.47
C PRO A 184 5.90 -27.78 -10.60
N LYS A 185 5.63 -27.36 -11.85
CA LYS A 185 6.48 -27.66 -13.01
C LYS A 185 7.81 -26.86 -12.96
N CYS A 186 7.80 -25.63 -12.43
CA CYS A 186 9.02 -24.85 -12.17
C CYS A 186 9.84 -25.43 -11.02
N ALA A 187 9.18 -25.94 -9.97
CA ALA A 187 9.86 -26.47 -8.79
C ALA A 187 10.60 -27.80 -9.04
N LYS A 188 10.16 -28.59 -10.04
CA LYS A 188 10.88 -29.78 -10.49
C LYS A 188 12.20 -29.36 -11.17
N LYS A 189 13.31 -29.40 -10.42
CA LYS A 189 14.69 -29.01 -10.78
C LYS A 189 15.28 -29.59 -12.10
N ASN A 190 14.55 -30.43 -12.83
CA ASN A 190 15.01 -31.13 -14.03
C ASN A 190 14.25 -30.77 -15.32
N GLN A 191 13.42 -29.73 -15.35
CA GLN A 191 12.83 -29.30 -16.62
C GLN A 191 13.79 -28.42 -17.42
N LYS A 192 14.03 -28.82 -18.68
CA LYS A 192 14.73 -28.02 -19.69
C LYS A 192 14.09 -26.63 -19.73
N LYS A 193 14.90 -25.56 -19.67
CA LYS A 193 14.34 -24.22 -19.81
C LYS A 193 13.55 -24.10 -21.11
N THR A 194 12.45 -23.35 -21.14
CA THR A 194 11.76 -23.08 -22.40
C THR A 194 12.48 -21.95 -23.16
N VAL A 195 12.26 -21.85 -24.49
CA VAL A 195 12.76 -20.73 -25.31
C VAL A 195 12.42 -19.38 -24.66
N LYS A 196 11.18 -19.24 -24.17
CA LYS A 196 10.70 -18.02 -23.49
C LYS A 196 11.49 -17.71 -22.23
N GLN A 197 11.77 -18.71 -21.38
CA GLN A 197 12.59 -18.53 -20.18
C GLN A 197 14.00 -18.06 -20.51
N PHE A 198 14.62 -18.68 -21.52
CA PHE A 198 15.95 -18.27 -21.97
C PHE A 198 15.95 -16.81 -22.41
N ILE A 199 14.98 -16.39 -23.23
CA ILE A 199 14.91 -15.01 -23.75
C ILE A 199 14.70 -14.00 -22.61
N VAL A 200 13.84 -14.30 -21.64
CA VAL A 200 13.60 -13.41 -20.48
C VAL A 200 14.89 -13.25 -19.66
N ASP A 201 15.55 -14.34 -19.32
CA ASP A 201 16.78 -14.31 -18.52
C ASP A 201 17.92 -13.62 -19.28
N ALA A 202 18.04 -13.89 -20.58
CA ALA A 202 19.05 -13.28 -21.42
C ALA A 202 18.83 -11.76 -21.58
N LYS A 203 17.59 -11.30 -21.69
CA LYS A 203 17.24 -9.86 -21.68
C LYS A 203 17.55 -9.19 -20.33
N LYS A 204 17.42 -9.89 -19.20
CA LYS A 204 17.83 -9.35 -17.89
C LYS A 204 19.34 -9.09 -17.82
N ILE A 205 20.14 -10.00 -18.38
CA ILE A 205 21.60 -9.92 -18.34
C ILE A 205 22.15 -8.91 -19.36
N HIS A 206 21.59 -8.92 -20.57
CA HIS A 206 22.15 -8.18 -21.71
C HIS A 206 21.33 -6.97 -22.16
N GLY A 207 20.15 -6.75 -21.58
CA GLY A 207 19.24 -5.68 -22.00
C GLY A 207 18.75 -5.88 -23.45
N LYS A 208 18.79 -4.79 -24.23
CA LYS A 208 18.33 -4.77 -25.64
C LYS A 208 19.44 -5.11 -26.66
N ARG A 209 20.57 -5.68 -26.22
CA ARG A 209 21.77 -5.88 -27.06
C ARG A 209 21.68 -7.05 -28.05
N TYR A 210 20.72 -7.94 -27.85
CA TYR A 210 20.57 -9.14 -28.66
C TYR A 210 19.12 -9.39 -29.05
N ASN A 211 18.95 -9.94 -30.25
CA ASN A 211 17.70 -10.44 -30.79
C ASN A 211 17.78 -11.99 -30.87
N TYR A 212 16.65 -12.64 -30.59
CA TYR A 212 16.50 -14.10 -30.50
C TYR A 212 15.45 -14.62 -31.49
N SER A 213 15.15 -13.88 -32.56
CA SER A 213 14.14 -14.24 -33.57
C SER A 213 14.43 -15.57 -34.28
N LEU A 214 15.71 -15.92 -34.42
CA LEU A 214 16.17 -17.18 -35.04
C LEU A 214 16.66 -18.20 -34.00
N PHE A 215 16.36 -17.98 -32.72
CA PHE A 215 16.93 -18.80 -31.65
C PHE A 215 16.08 -20.06 -31.41
N GLU A 216 16.60 -21.20 -31.82
CA GLU A 216 16.04 -22.51 -31.53
C GLU A 216 16.64 -23.09 -30.25
N TYR A 217 15.82 -23.21 -29.21
CA TYR A 217 16.27 -23.74 -27.92
C TYR A 217 16.08 -25.26 -27.87
N HIS A 218 17.19 -26.01 -27.92
CA HIS A 218 17.16 -27.46 -27.69
C HIS A 218 17.48 -27.82 -26.23
N ASN A 219 18.57 -27.28 -25.68
CA ASN A 219 19.00 -27.45 -24.29
C ASN A 219 20.15 -26.47 -23.96
N MET A 220 20.62 -26.47 -22.72
CA MET A 220 21.68 -25.56 -22.24
C MET A 220 23.08 -25.79 -22.85
N ARG A 221 23.32 -26.98 -23.41
CA ARG A 221 24.61 -27.46 -23.93
C ARG A 221 24.67 -27.52 -25.46
N THR A 222 23.60 -27.18 -26.15
CA THR A 222 23.57 -27.06 -27.62
C THR A 222 23.64 -25.58 -27.99
N LYS A 223 24.52 -25.23 -28.94
CA LYS A 223 24.64 -23.84 -29.40
C LYS A 223 23.38 -23.43 -30.14
N GLY A 224 22.87 -22.24 -29.86
CA GLY A 224 21.78 -21.61 -30.62
C GLY A 224 22.25 -20.32 -31.31
N ILE A 225 21.48 -19.86 -32.28
CA ILE A 225 21.75 -18.61 -33.02
C ILE A 225 21.26 -17.42 -32.20
N ILE A 226 22.19 -16.56 -31.79
CA ILE A 226 21.90 -15.29 -31.12
C ILE A 226 22.30 -14.16 -32.05
N ILE A 227 21.46 -13.15 -32.20
CA ILE A 227 21.71 -12.03 -33.12
C ILE A 227 22.19 -10.84 -32.32
N CYS A 228 23.44 -10.44 -32.50
CA CYS A 228 23.95 -9.19 -31.97
C CYS A 228 23.42 -8.02 -32.80
N SER A 229 22.87 -6.99 -32.15
CA SER A 229 22.34 -5.81 -32.85
C SER A 229 23.38 -5.04 -33.68
N ILE A 230 24.68 -5.27 -33.45
CA ILE A 230 25.79 -4.58 -34.14
C ILE A 230 26.48 -5.52 -35.14
N HIS A 231 26.71 -6.79 -34.76
CA HIS A 231 27.59 -7.70 -35.49
C HIS A 231 26.87 -8.86 -36.18
N GLY A 232 25.54 -8.92 -36.09
CA GLY A 232 24.74 -9.96 -36.72
C GLY A 232 24.69 -11.29 -35.95
N PRO A 233 24.24 -12.38 -36.60
CA PRO A 233 24.06 -13.69 -35.98
C PRO A 233 25.39 -14.33 -35.59
N PHE A 234 25.40 -15.03 -34.45
CA PHE A 234 26.52 -15.87 -34.01
C PHE A 234 26.00 -17.05 -33.16
N PHE A 235 26.78 -18.12 -33.12
CA PHE A 235 26.45 -19.30 -32.32
C PHE A 235 27.00 -19.19 -30.90
N GLN A 236 26.16 -19.45 -29.90
CA GLN A 236 26.59 -19.50 -28.51
C GLN A 236 25.79 -20.51 -27.69
N LEU A 237 26.44 -21.08 -26.68
CA LEU A 237 25.77 -21.94 -25.71
C LEU A 237 24.85 -21.10 -24.82
N PRO A 238 23.59 -21.52 -24.61
CA PRO A 238 22.66 -20.81 -23.73
C PRO A 238 23.21 -20.65 -22.31
N ILE A 239 23.89 -21.67 -21.76
CA ILE A 239 24.52 -21.59 -20.44
C ILE A 239 25.58 -20.47 -20.37
N ASN A 240 26.43 -20.34 -21.39
CA ASN A 240 27.46 -19.32 -21.43
C ASN A 240 26.86 -17.92 -21.62
N HIS A 241 25.82 -17.82 -22.45
CA HIS A 241 25.12 -16.56 -22.68
C HIS A 241 24.48 -16.05 -21.39
N LEU A 242 23.84 -16.94 -20.62
CA LEU A 242 23.26 -16.63 -19.32
C LEU A 242 24.32 -16.40 -18.22
N ALA A 243 25.57 -16.82 -18.42
CA ALA A 243 26.69 -16.44 -17.57
C ALA A 243 27.26 -15.05 -17.91
N GLY A 244 26.64 -14.30 -18.83
CA GLY A 244 27.08 -12.96 -19.24
C GLY A 244 28.02 -12.94 -20.44
N SER A 245 28.32 -14.08 -21.05
CA SER A 245 29.06 -14.11 -22.31
C SER A 245 28.20 -13.56 -23.46
N GLY A 246 28.83 -12.82 -24.37
CA GLY A 246 28.14 -12.17 -25.48
C GLY A 246 28.88 -12.31 -26.80
N CYS A 247 28.63 -11.39 -27.72
CA CYS A 247 29.30 -11.35 -29.02
C CYS A 247 30.82 -11.15 -28.85
N GLN A 248 31.62 -12.03 -29.47
CA GLN A 248 33.09 -11.95 -29.45
C GLN A 248 33.62 -10.66 -30.10
N LYS A 249 33.00 -10.21 -31.21
CA LYS A 249 33.37 -8.96 -31.89
C LYS A 249 33.16 -7.74 -30.97
N CYS A 250 32.04 -7.68 -30.25
CA CYS A 250 31.81 -6.66 -29.20
C CYS A 250 32.87 -6.73 -28.09
N ALA A 251 33.23 -7.93 -27.63
CA ALA A 251 34.22 -8.10 -26.57
C ALA A 251 35.62 -7.62 -27.01
N LEU A 252 36.01 -7.92 -28.25
CA LEU A 252 37.27 -7.45 -28.85
C LEU A 252 37.30 -5.92 -28.99
N GLN A 253 36.20 -5.31 -29.43
CA GLN A 253 36.09 -3.85 -29.53
C GLN A 253 36.23 -3.17 -28.15
N ARG A 254 35.59 -3.71 -27.09
CA ARG A 254 35.78 -3.21 -25.71
C ARG A 254 37.24 -3.30 -25.28
N ARG A 255 37.91 -4.43 -25.53
CA ARG A 255 39.33 -4.61 -25.17
C ARG A 255 40.24 -3.64 -25.89
N LYS A 256 40.04 -3.39 -27.20
CA LYS A 256 40.82 -2.40 -27.96
C LYS A 256 40.63 -0.99 -27.41
N LYS A 257 39.40 -0.60 -27.07
CA LYS A 257 39.10 0.73 -26.50
C LYS A 257 39.77 0.95 -25.15
N ILE A 258 39.74 -0.05 -24.26
CA ILE A 258 40.42 -0.01 -22.95
C ILE A 258 41.93 0.11 -23.11
N LYS A 259 42.53 -0.67 -24.05
CA LYS A 259 43.97 -0.57 -24.35
C LYS A 259 44.37 0.80 -24.90
N ASN A 260 43.50 1.48 -25.64
CA ASN A 260 43.79 2.81 -26.18
C ASN A 260 43.64 3.92 -25.12
N ILE A 261 42.67 3.80 -24.19
CA ILE A 261 42.52 4.74 -23.07
C ILE A 261 43.75 4.68 -22.14
N ASN A 262 44.23 3.47 -21.83
CA ASN A 262 45.41 3.29 -20.98
C ASN A 262 46.74 3.69 -21.64
N LYS A 263 46.73 4.11 -22.92
CA LYS A 263 47.89 4.61 -23.65
C LYS A 263 47.90 6.14 -23.77
N GLN A 264 46.86 6.84 -23.34
CA GLN A 264 46.84 8.31 -23.35
C GLN A 264 47.60 8.82 -22.10
N PRO A 265 48.52 9.80 -22.26
CA PRO A 265 49.24 10.37 -21.13
C PRO A 265 48.25 11.04 -20.17
N PRO A 266 48.51 11.02 -18.85
CA PRO A 266 47.64 11.66 -17.87
C PRO A 266 47.47 13.15 -18.20
N ILE A 267 46.23 13.60 -18.23
CA ILE A 267 45.87 15.00 -18.48
C ILE A 267 46.51 15.82 -17.35
N LYS A 268 47.53 16.61 -17.66
CA LYS A 268 48.08 17.60 -16.72
C LYS A 268 46.98 18.61 -16.43
N LEU A 269 46.42 18.55 -15.23
CA LEU A 269 45.53 19.57 -14.70
C LEU A 269 46.35 20.87 -14.61
N LEU A 270 46.03 21.84 -15.47
CA LEU A 270 46.52 23.20 -15.34
C LEU A 270 45.96 23.75 -14.02
N GLN A 271 46.86 24.02 -13.06
CA GLN A 271 46.48 24.72 -11.84
C GLN A 271 46.13 26.17 -12.20
N PRO A 272 44.99 26.69 -11.74
CA PRO A 272 44.64 28.09 -11.95
C PRO A 272 45.59 28.97 -11.13
N TYR A 273 46.17 29.97 -11.80
CA TYR A 273 46.91 31.08 -11.18
C TYR A 273 45.98 32.03 -10.43
#